data_AF-A0A4R4X825-F1
#
_entry.id   AF-A0A4R4X825-F1
#
_cell.length_a   1.000
_cell.length_b   1.000
_cell.length_c   1.000
_cell.angle_alpha   90.00
_cell.angle_beta   90.00
_cell.angle_gamma   90.00
#
_symmetry.space_group_name_H-M   'P 1'
#
loop_
_entity.id
_entity.type
_entity.pdbx_description
1 polymer ?
#
loop_
_entity_poly.entity_id
_entity_poly.type
_entity_poly.pdbx_seq_one_letter_code
_entity_poly.pdbx_strand_id
1 'polypeptide(L)'
;MSGLVRRPVVVWLLAALAVPVLLTAVLIPARAGTTEEEIRDRSIAALQARGISGAEVDVDGRDAKVAVPAGVDPGVAEQVVAGVDGVRAVRVEGGTPSAAPTAGTAAEPAVAPFEVGRTSNSIRVRAAVRDQQVKDAIAAQVDKVLGEERELDDRITIDAAIGLPDAATVAALIQALAIGTGDASVRYDGTTVTLTGKVPDQATKATVARAAAKAVPGAVVADQLQTPAPPKPEISEACRTFQSRLSEFTRQYPINFLSGTSIVNDATKPAVVQAAALLKSCPAARVEIAGHTDDLGSPASSLPLSERRAAAVKATLVRLGVPAGRLLAHGYGETFPIASNDTPQGRIANRRVELRVLQGNS
;
A
#
# COMPACT_ATOMS: atom_id res chain seq x y z
N MET A 1 -71.06 -9.35 -42.28
CA MET A 1 -70.85 -8.89 -40.89
C MET A 1 -69.36 -8.59 -40.76
N SER A 2 -68.84 -7.51 -41.35
CA SER A 2 -68.77 -6.15 -40.78
C SER A 2 -68.14 -6.12 -39.39
N GLY A 3 -66.89 -5.64 -39.28
CA GLY A 3 -66.26 -5.45 -37.97
C GLY A 3 -64.77 -5.10 -37.97
N LEU A 4 -64.45 -3.89 -38.43
CA LEU A 4 -63.34 -3.04 -37.99
C LEU A 4 -61.86 -3.51 -38.13
N VAL A 5 -61.28 -3.04 -39.23
CA VAL A 5 -60.05 -2.21 -39.31
C VAL A 5 -59.39 -1.85 -37.97
N ARG A 6 -58.17 -2.33 -37.75
CA ARG A 6 -57.08 -1.61 -37.07
C ARG A 6 -55.73 -1.93 -37.74
N ARG A 7 -55.29 -1.05 -38.62
CA ARG A 7 -53.87 -0.63 -38.75
C ARG A 7 -53.87 0.89 -38.46
N PRO A 8 -52.77 1.63 -38.22
CA PRO A 8 -51.34 1.32 -38.46
C PRO A 8 -50.33 2.05 -37.51
N VAL A 9 -49.40 1.40 -36.79
CA VAL A 9 -48.30 2.20 -36.15
C VAL A 9 -46.95 1.46 -36.10
N VAL A 10 -46.94 0.14 -35.96
CA VAL A 10 -45.68 -0.58 -35.66
C VAL A 10 -44.74 -0.73 -36.87
N VAL A 11 -45.25 -0.70 -38.11
CA VAL A 11 -44.42 -0.89 -39.31
C VAL A 11 -43.67 0.40 -39.72
N TRP A 12 -44.18 1.58 -39.38
CA TRP A 12 -43.45 2.84 -39.60
C TRP A 12 -42.41 3.13 -38.52
N LEU A 13 -42.54 2.55 -37.33
CA LEU A 13 -41.55 2.67 -36.26
C LEU A 13 -40.27 1.85 -36.52
N LEU A 14 -40.36 0.74 -37.26
CA LEU A 14 -39.18 -0.05 -37.64
C LEU A 14 -38.42 0.54 -38.84
N ALA A 15 -39.10 1.24 -39.75
CA ALA A 15 -38.45 1.97 -40.84
C ALA A 15 -37.84 3.31 -40.38
N ALA A 16 -38.39 3.95 -39.34
CA ALA A 16 -37.84 5.17 -38.75
C ALA A 16 -36.65 4.93 -37.79
N LEU A 17 -36.38 3.68 -37.40
CA LEU A 17 -35.22 3.32 -36.56
C LEU A 17 -34.05 2.70 -37.36
N ALA A 18 -34.28 2.25 -38.60
CA ALA A 18 -33.21 1.72 -39.47
C ALA A 18 -32.47 2.83 -40.25
N VAL A 19 -33.14 3.95 -40.55
CA VAL A 19 -32.53 5.07 -41.28
C VAL A 19 -31.55 5.89 -40.41
N PRO A 20 -31.77 6.11 -39.10
CA PRO A 20 -30.75 6.72 -38.25
C PRO A 20 -29.57 5.78 -37.97
N VAL A 21 -29.75 4.46 -38.01
CA VAL A 21 -28.67 3.48 -37.72
C VAL A 21 -27.79 3.22 -38.95
N LEU A 22 -28.32 3.34 -40.18
CA LEU A 22 -27.50 3.33 -41.39
C LEU A 22 -26.84 4.68 -41.71
N LEU A 23 -27.41 5.82 -41.29
CA LEU A 23 -26.75 7.14 -41.43
C LEU A 23 -25.78 7.47 -40.28
N THR A 24 -25.88 6.81 -39.13
CA THR A 24 -24.84 6.88 -38.08
C THR A 24 -23.62 6.01 -38.38
N ALA A 25 -23.72 5.11 -39.37
CA ALA A 25 -22.58 4.35 -39.89
C ALA A 25 -21.73 5.12 -40.93
N VAL A 26 -22.11 6.34 -41.33
CA VAL A 26 -21.38 7.19 -42.30
C VAL A 26 -20.77 8.44 -41.66
N LEU A 27 -20.88 8.60 -40.34
CA LEU A 27 -20.14 9.57 -39.54
C LEU A 27 -19.36 8.90 -38.39
N ILE A 28 -18.92 7.66 -38.62
CA ILE A 28 -17.77 7.12 -37.92
C ILE A 28 -16.57 7.81 -38.58
N PRO A 29 -15.88 8.78 -37.95
CA PRO A 29 -14.55 9.09 -38.42
C PRO A 29 -13.81 7.77 -38.36
N ALA A 30 -13.37 7.30 -39.53
CA ALA A 30 -12.41 6.23 -39.62
C ALA A 30 -11.39 6.44 -38.50
N ARG A 31 -11.05 5.37 -37.78
CA ARG A 31 -9.85 5.32 -36.94
C ARG A 31 -8.66 5.64 -37.84
N ALA A 32 -8.46 6.93 -38.12
CA ALA A 32 -7.19 7.49 -38.49
C ALA A 32 -6.33 7.19 -37.28
N GLY A 33 -5.22 6.48 -37.49
CA GLY A 33 -4.17 6.46 -36.49
C GLY A 33 -3.91 7.92 -36.10
N THR A 34 -3.85 8.20 -34.80
CA THR A 34 -3.57 9.54 -34.28
C THR A 34 -2.43 10.14 -35.07
N THR A 35 -2.73 11.09 -35.95
CA THR A 35 -1.72 11.74 -36.78
C THR A 35 -0.87 12.62 -35.87
N GLU A 36 0.39 12.81 -36.23
CA GLU A 36 1.35 13.65 -35.47
C GLU A 36 0.76 15.05 -35.20
N GLU A 37 0.00 15.58 -36.15
CA GLU A 37 -0.72 16.86 -36.07
C GLU A 37 -1.80 16.87 -34.97
N GLU A 38 -2.55 15.78 -34.80
CA GLU A 38 -3.61 15.67 -33.77
C GLU A 38 -3.02 15.49 -32.35
N ILE A 39 -1.83 14.89 -32.25
CA ILE A 39 -1.07 14.78 -30.99
C ILE A 39 -0.48 16.15 -30.64
N ARG A 40 0.06 16.87 -31.63
CA ARG A 40 0.61 18.22 -31.47
C ARG A 40 -0.46 19.18 -30.96
N ASP A 41 -1.62 19.24 -31.60
CA ASP A 41 -2.71 20.17 -31.24
C ASP A 41 -3.23 19.92 -29.82
N ARG A 42 -3.41 18.65 -29.43
CA ARG A 42 -3.83 18.29 -28.07
C ARG A 42 -2.77 18.63 -27.01
N SER A 43 -1.49 18.47 -27.35
CA SER A 43 -0.39 18.83 -26.46
C SER A 43 -0.30 20.34 -26.24
N ILE A 44 -0.49 21.13 -27.30
CA ILE A 44 -0.55 22.60 -27.22
C ILE A 44 -1.75 23.04 -26.37
N ALA A 45 -2.94 22.44 -26.59
CA ALA A 45 -4.13 22.75 -25.80
C ALA A 45 -3.96 22.40 -24.31
N ALA A 46 -3.30 21.27 -23.98
CA ALA A 46 -3.02 20.88 -22.61
C ALA A 46 -2.06 21.84 -21.90
N LEU A 47 -1.02 22.32 -22.61
CA LEU A 47 -0.09 23.33 -22.10
C LEU A 47 -0.78 24.68 -21.86
N GLN A 48 -1.63 25.13 -22.79
CA GLN A 48 -2.41 26.36 -22.65
C GLN A 48 -3.40 26.29 -21.48
N ALA A 49 -4.06 25.15 -21.26
CA ALA A 49 -4.96 24.94 -20.13
C ALA A 49 -4.26 25.05 -18.76
N ARG A 50 -2.92 24.90 -18.73
CA ARG A 50 -2.07 25.07 -17.54
C ARG A 50 -1.38 26.43 -17.48
N GLY A 51 -1.78 27.38 -18.33
CA GLY A 51 -1.22 28.73 -18.37
C GLY A 51 0.18 28.81 -19.00
N ILE A 52 0.65 27.74 -19.64
CA ILE A 52 1.92 27.72 -20.36
C ILE A 52 1.66 28.20 -21.79
N SER A 53 1.69 29.52 -21.97
CA SER A 53 1.54 30.16 -23.28
C SER A 53 2.90 30.35 -23.96
N GLY A 54 3.01 30.00 -25.26
CA GLY A 54 4.22 30.20 -26.05
C GLY A 54 5.19 29.02 -26.09
N ALA A 55 4.78 27.84 -25.60
CA ALA A 55 5.50 26.60 -25.81
C ALA A 55 5.23 26.05 -27.23
N GLU A 56 6.29 25.65 -27.92
CA GLU A 56 6.22 25.02 -29.23
C GLU A 56 6.35 23.51 -29.06
N VAL A 57 5.46 22.73 -29.68
CA VAL A 57 5.46 21.26 -29.60
C VAL A 57 5.70 20.72 -30.99
N ASP A 58 6.76 19.94 -31.15
CA ASP A 58 7.05 19.16 -32.35
C ASP A 58 6.82 17.68 -32.05
N VAL A 59 6.18 16.93 -32.95
CA VAL A 59 5.82 15.53 -32.72
C VAL A 59 6.31 14.72 -33.90
N ASP A 60 7.18 13.75 -33.62
CA ASP A 60 7.68 12.78 -34.60
C ASP A 60 7.16 11.39 -34.20
N GLY A 61 6.21 10.87 -34.99
CA GLY A 61 5.40 9.70 -34.68
C GLY A 61 4.59 9.83 -33.39
N ARG A 62 5.17 9.38 -32.27
CA ARG A 62 4.58 9.42 -30.92
C ARG A 62 5.50 10.04 -29.87
N ASP A 63 6.66 10.53 -30.29
CA ASP A 63 7.62 11.17 -29.41
C ASP A 63 7.46 12.69 -29.58
N ALA A 64 7.21 13.38 -28.46
CA ALA A 64 6.96 14.81 -28.44
C ALA A 64 8.19 15.58 -27.95
N LYS A 65 8.64 16.53 -28.76
CA LYS A 65 9.69 17.48 -28.42
C LYS A 65 9.04 18.83 -28.07
N VAL A 66 9.26 19.31 -26.86
CA VAL A 66 8.62 20.54 -26.36
C VAL A 66 9.68 21.60 -26.15
N ALA A 67 9.57 22.72 -26.88
CA ALA A 67 10.38 23.90 -26.67
C ALA A 67 9.63 24.89 -25.79
N VAL A 68 10.16 25.15 -24.60
CA VAL A 68 9.50 25.95 -23.56
C VAL A 68 10.16 27.34 -23.47
N PRO A 69 9.37 28.44 -23.43
CA PRO A 69 9.92 29.79 -23.31
C PRO A 69 10.57 30.03 -21.94
N ALA A 70 11.50 30.99 -21.89
CA ALA A 70 12.22 31.33 -20.65
C ALA A 70 11.25 31.77 -19.54
N GLY A 71 11.35 31.13 -18.36
CA GLY A 71 10.51 31.41 -17.19
C GLY A 71 9.43 30.36 -16.89
N VAL A 72 9.29 29.33 -17.72
CA VAL A 72 8.41 28.18 -17.46
C VAL A 72 9.26 26.98 -17.04
N ASP A 73 8.83 26.29 -15.98
CA ASP A 73 9.50 25.10 -15.47
C ASP A 73 9.39 23.93 -16.49
N PRO A 74 10.50 23.40 -17.00
CA PRO A 74 10.48 22.36 -18.02
C PRO A 74 9.88 21.04 -17.52
N GLY A 75 9.94 20.74 -16.21
CA GLY A 75 9.36 19.53 -15.63
C GLY A 75 7.83 19.56 -15.58
N VAL A 76 7.23 20.75 -15.43
CA VAL A 76 5.77 20.92 -15.50
C VAL A 76 5.28 20.74 -16.94
N ALA A 77 6.01 21.26 -17.93
CA ALA A 77 5.69 21.07 -19.34
C ALA A 77 5.81 19.60 -19.76
N GLU A 78 6.84 18.90 -19.29
CA GLU A 78 7.04 17.46 -19.54
C GLU A 78 5.88 16.63 -18.99
N GLN A 79 5.47 16.88 -17.74
CA GLN A 79 4.39 16.12 -17.09
C GLN A 79 3.02 16.32 -17.78
N VAL A 80 2.77 17.52 -18.31
CA VAL A 80 1.51 17.83 -19.02
C VAL A 80 1.46 17.13 -20.38
N VAL A 81 2.55 17.16 -21.15
CA VAL A 81 2.62 16.53 -22.48
C VAL A 81 2.71 15.01 -22.39
N ALA A 82 3.36 14.47 -21.34
CA ALA A 82 3.38 13.03 -21.08
C ALA A 82 2.00 12.45 -20.70
N GLY A 83 1.06 13.31 -20.24
CA GLY A 83 -0.32 12.93 -19.92
C GLY A 83 -1.27 12.92 -21.12
N VAL A 84 -0.81 13.26 -22.32
CA VAL A 84 -1.65 13.32 -23.53
C VAL A 84 -1.74 11.93 -24.18
N ASP A 85 -2.97 11.46 -24.38
CA ASP A 85 -3.25 10.17 -25.03
C ASP A 85 -2.65 10.09 -26.44
N GLY A 86 -1.60 9.28 -26.59
CA GLY A 86 -0.86 9.09 -27.84
C GLY A 86 0.64 9.37 -27.73
N VAL A 87 1.09 10.07 -26.68
CA VAL A 87 2.50 10.40 -26.43
C VAL A 87 3.21 9.24 -25.72
N ARG A 88 4.35 8.81 -26.26
CA ARG A 88 5.16 7.71 -25.70
C ARG A 88 6.40 8.21 -24.95
N ALA A 89 7.06 9.23 -25.46
CA ALA A 89 8.21 9.86 -24.81
C ALA A 89 8.16 11.37 -25.03
N VAL A 90 8.61 12.12 -24.03
CA VAL A 90 8.70 13.59 -24.10
C VAL A 90 10.15 14.00 -23.91
N ARG A 91 10.65 14.90 -24.76
CA ARG A 91 11.94 15.54 -24.58
C ARG A 91 11.74 17.05 -24.60
N VAL A 92 11.97 17.69 -23.46
CA VAL A 92 11.91 19.15 -23.35
C VAL A 92 13.28 19.74 -23.67
N GLU A 93 13.33 20.67 -24.63
CA GLU A 93 14.54 21.40 -24.98
C GLU A 93 14.32 22.90 -24.75
N GLY A 94 15.24 23.54 -24.02
CA GLY A 94 15.02 24.91 -23.52
C GLY A 94 14.37 24.91 -22.13
N GLY A 95 14.48 26.06 -21.45
CA GLY A 95 14.21 26.15 -20.01
C GLY A 95 15.46 25.98 -19.16
N THR A 96 16.62 26.45 -19.62
CA THR A 96 17.74 26.69 -18.70
C THR A 96 17.24 27.63 -17.59
N PRO A 97 17.28 27.23 -16.31
CA PRO A 97 17.10 28.17 -15.23
C PRO A 97 18.31 29.10 -15.29
N SER A 98 18.16 30.23 -15.98
CA SER A 98 19.14 31.30 -15.95
C SER A 98 19.08 31.89 -14.54
N ALA A 99 19.92 31.37 -13.66
CA ALA A 99 20.26 32.00 -12.41
C ALA A 99 20.89 33.38 -12.71
N ALA A 100 20.06 34.41 -12.67
CA ALA A 100 20.45 35.78 -12.35
C ALA A 100 19.23 36.45 -11.68
N PRO A 101 19.39 37.00 -10.45
CA PRO A 101 18.28 37.45 -9.65
C PRO A 101 17.74 38.76 -10.23
N THR A 102 16.49 38.77 -10.67
CA THR A 102 15.77 40.04 -10.81
C THR A 102 14.65 40.04 -9.79
N ALA A 103 14.74 41.02 -8.89
CA ALA A 103 13.85 41.26 -7.79
C ALA A 103 12.37 41.16 -8.19
N GLY A 104 11.74 40.07 -7.77
CA GLY A 104 10.30 39.95 -7.64
C GLY A 104 10.04 39.52 -6.21
N THR A 105 9.43 40.41 -5.43
CA THR A 105 9.05 40.24 -4.03
C THR A 105 8.20 38.97 -3.83
N ALA A 106 8.86 37.82 -3.70
CA ALA A 106 8.34 36.71 -2.93
C ALA A 106 8.26 37.22 -1.49
N ALA A 107 7.11 37.03 -0.83
CA ALA A 107 6.98 37.34 0.58
C ALA A 107 8.12 36.61 1.32
N GLU A 108 9.09 37.39 1.77
CA GLU A 108 10.25 36.92 2.49
C GLU A 108 9.74 36.13 3.70
N PRO A 109 10.19 34.87 3.90
CA PRO A 109 9.74 34.11 5.04
C PRO A 109 10.07 34.94 6.29
N ALA A 110 9.07 35.22 7.12
CA ALA A 110 9.21 36.05 8.32
C ALA A 110 10.21 35.47 9.34
N VAL A 111 10.71 34.26 9.09
CA VAL A 111 11.69 33.52 9.90
C VAL A 111 12.67 32.81 8.96
N ALA A 112 13.97 33.00 9.19
CA ALA A 112 15.02 32.30 8.44
C ALA A 112 14.90 30.76 8.57
N PRO A 113 15.22 30.01 7.50
CA PRO A 113 15.22 28.56 7.55
C PRO A 113 16.24 28.04 8.56
N PHE A 114 15.89 26.95 9.24
CA PHE A 114 16.77 26.32 10.21
C PHE A 114 16.79 24.80 10.04
N GLU A 115 17.86 24.18 10.52
CA GLU A 115 18.05 22.73 10.52
C GLU A 115 18.67 22.30 11.84
N VAL A 116 18.06 21.30 12.47
CA VAL A 116 18.58 20.64 13.67
C VAL A 116 18.74 19.17 13.34
N GLY A 117 19.95 18.66 13.34
CA GLY A 117 20.26 17.26 13.07
C GLY A 117 20.91 16.61 14.28
N ARG A 118 20.53 15.38 14.58
CA ARG A 118 21.16 14.54 15.59
C ARG A 118 21.80 13.34 14.91
N THR A 119 23.05 13.08 15.25
CA THR A 119 23.76 11.84 14.94
C THR A 119 24.03 11.04 16.22
N SER A 120 24.63 9.86 16.09
CA SER A 120 25.10 9.05 17.22
C SER A 120 25.97 9.79 18.23
N ASN A 121 26.76 10.80 17.80
CA ASN A 121 27.76 11.46 18.66
C ASN A 121 27.76 13.00 18.61
N SER A 122 26.90 13.62 17.80
CA SER A 122 26.85 15.07 17.68
C SER A 122 25.44 15.59 17.39
N ILE A 123 25.18 16.83 17.78
CA ILE A 123 24.05 17.61 17.29
C ILE A 123 24.57 18.73 16.40
N ARG A 124 24.03 18.83 15.19
CA ARG A 124 24.24 19.95 14.28
C ARG A 124 23.08 20.91 14.40
N VAL A 125 23.39 22.19 14.63
CA VAL A 125 22.39 23.27 14.57
C VAL A 125 22.82 24.28 13.53
N ARG A 126 21.99 24.47 12.51
CA ARG A 126 22.16 25.48 11.47
C ARG A 126 20.96 26.41 11.50
N ALA A 127 21.15 27.65 11.93
CA ALA A 127 20.10 28.66 11.99
C ALA A 127 20.69 30.06 11.87
N ALA A 128 19.88 31.03 11.46
CA ALA A 128 20.19 32.44 11.70
C ALA A 128 19.47 32.89 12.99
N VAL A 129 20.15 33.61 13.87
CA VAL A 129 19.59 34.14 15.13
C VAL A 129 19.78 35.64 15.19
N ARG A 130 18.92 36.37 15.90
CA ARG A 130 18.99 37.84 15.93
C ARG A 130 20.21 38.39 16.64
N ASP A 131 20.65 37.72 17.70
CA ASP A 131 21.71 38.19 18.58
C ASP A 131 22.50 37.05 19.21
N GLN A 132 23.58 37.41 19.91
CA GLN A 132 24.44 36.46 20.60
C GLN A 132 23.73 35.79 21.79
N GLN A 133 22.76 36.44 22.44
CA GLN A 133 22.06 35.85 23.59
C GLN A 133 21.19 34.65 23.16
N VAL A 134 20.53 34.75 22.00
CA VAL A 134 19.78 33.64 21.41
C VAL A 134 20.72 32.50 21.03
N LYS A 135 21.90 32.82 20.46
CA LYS A 135 22.93 31.81 20.17
C LYS A 135 23.37 31.05 21.43
N ASP A 136 23.70 31.79 22.49
CA ASP A 136 24.16 31.22 23.77
C ASP A 136 23.05 30.39 24.44
N ALA A 137 21.79 30.82 24.33
CA ALA A 137 20.65 30.07 24.85
C ALA A 137 20.42 28.74 24.11
N ILE A 138 20.64 28.69 22.80
CA ILE A 138 20.58 27.44 22.02
C ILE A 138 21.70 26.50 22.45
N ALA A 139 22.94 27.00 22.56
CA ALA A 139 24.09 26.20 22.99
C ALA A 139 23.86 25.61 24.40
N ALA A 140 23.42 26.42 25.36
CA ALA A 140 23.09 25.96 26.70
C ALA A 140 21.97 24.91 26.74
N GLN A 141 21.04 24.95 25.79
CA GLN A 141 20.00 23.93 25.68
C GLN A 141 20.53 22.62 25.11
N VAL A 142 21.45 22.68 24.15
CA VAL A 142 22.14 21.49 23.61
C VAL A 142 22.89 20.79 24.75
N ASP A 143 23.66 21.53 25.55
CA ASP A 143 24.42 20.99 26.68
C ASP A 143 23.52 20.30 27.71
N LYS A 144 22.39 20.93 28.07
CA LYS A 144 21.42 20.36 29.03
C LYS A 144 20.79 19.05 28.56
N VAL A 145 20.58 18.91 27.25
CA VAL A 145 19.82 17.80 26.68
C VAL A 145 20.72 16.61 26.34
N LEU A 146 21.99 16.86 26.03
CA LEU A 146 22.88 15.85 25.50
C LEU A 146 23.97 15.35 26.47
N GLY A 147 24.23 16.07 27.56
CA GLY A 147 25.33 15.75 28.48
C GLY A 147 26.71 15.98 27.85
N GLU A 148 27.79 15.74 28.62
CA GLU A 148 29.17 16.09 28.21
C GLU A 148 29.78 15.20 27.11
N GLU A 149 29.11 14.12 26.69
CA GLU A 149 29.65 13.15 25.72
C GLU A 149 29.37 13.50 24.25
N ARG A 150 28.55 14.51 23.95
CA ARG A 150 28.13 14.83 22.58
C ARG A 150 28.56 16.23 22.15
N GLU A 151 29.07 16.31 20.93
CA GLU A 151 29.61 17.55 20.38
C GLU A 151 28.53 18.37 19.64
N LEU A 152 28.55 19.70 19.80
CA LEU A 152 27.72 20.63 19.03
C LEU A 152 28.45 21.11 17.76
N ASP A 153 27.98 20.70 16.58
CA ASP A 153 28.35 21.30 15.29
C ASP A 153 27.55 22.61 15.11
N ASP A 154 28.10 23.68 15.69
CA ASP A 154 27.55 25.04 15.65
C ASP A 154 27.73 25.67 14.25
N ARG A 155 26.62 25.80 13.53
CA ARG A 155 26.53 26.54 12.26
C ARG A 155 25.53 27.69 12.37
N ILE A 156 25.44 28.28 13.55
CA ILE A 156 24.54 29.39 13.85
C ILE A 156 25.21 30.70 13.43
N THR A 157 24.50 31.47 12.60
CA THR A 157 24.89 32.80 12.12
C THR A 157 24.05 33.87 12.79
N ILE A 158 24.58 35.09 12.93
CA ILE A 158 23.86 36.22 13.54
C ILE A 158 23.35 37.13 12.43
N ASP A 159 22.03 37.27 12.36
CA ASP A 159 21.34 38.19 11.46
C ASP A 159 20.20 38.86 12.22
N ALA A 160 20.38 40.14 12.56
CA ALA A 160 19.44 40.90 13.35
C ALA A 160 18.08 41.14 12.65
N ALA A 161 18.04 41.09 11.31
CA ALA A 161 16.85 41.37 10.53
C ALA A 161 15.94 40.15 10.43
N ILE A 162 16.50 39.00 10.03
CA ILE A 162 15.75 37.79 9.66
C ILE A 162 16.00 36.59 10.57
N GLY A 163 16.92 36.71 11.52
CA GLY A 163 17.23 35.66 12.48
C GLY A 163 16.07 35.32 13.41
N LEU A 164 16.12 34.11 13.99
CA LEU A 164 15.18 33.67 14.99
C LEU A 164 15.15 34.64 16.18
N PRO A 165 13.94 35.06 16.62
CA PRO A 165 13.78 36.02 17.70
C PRO A 165 14.05 35.40 19.08
N ASP A 166 13.91 34.09 19.22
CA ASP A 166 14.13 33.36 20.45
C ASP A 166 14.69 31.96 20.20
N ALA A 167 15.21 31.35 21.28
CA ALA A 167 15.75 30.00 21.26
C ALA A 167 14.67 28.92 21.47
N ALA A 168 13.42 29.28 21.78
CA ALA A 168 12.41 28.34 22.25
C ALA A 168 12.01 27.32 21.17
N THR A 169 11.88 27.77 19.92
CA THR A 169 11.59 26.88 18.78
C THR A 169 12.69 25.83 18.60
N VAL A 170 13.95 26.27 18.55
CA VAL A 170 15.10 25.36 18.36
C VAL A 170 15.28 24.46 19.58
N ALA A 171 15.10 24.99 20.79
CA ALA A 171 15.15 24.24 22.05
C ALA A 171 14.11 23.10 22.11
N ALA A 172 12.86 23.38 21.72
CA ALA A 172 11.79 22.38 21.70
C ALA A 172 12.09 21.25 20.70
N LEU A 173 12.69 21.59 19.55
CA LEU A 173 13.07 20.60 18.54
C LEU A 173 14.28 19.76 18.97
N ILE A 174 15.28 20.37 19.62
CA ILE A 174 16.39 19.63 20.23
C ILE A 174 15.86 18.63 21.27
N GLN A 175 14.95 19.06 22.14
CA GLN A 175 14.31 18.17 23.13
C GLN A 175 13.53 17.04 22.45
N ALA A 176 12.76 17.34 21.40
CA ALA A 176 12.00 16.33 20.65
C ALA A 176 12.92 15.29 20.00
N LEU A 177 14.02 15.72 19.39
CA LEU A 177 15.03 14.84 18.78
C LEU A 177 15.82 14.03 19.81
N ALA A 178 15.95 14.52 21.05
CA ALA A 178 16.65 13.80 22.12
C ALA A 178 15.93 12.53 22.59
N ILE A 179 14.61 12.44 22.40
CA ILE A 179 13.79 11.29 22.81
C ILE A 179 14.09 10.03 21.97
N GLY A 180 14.59 10.19 20.75
CA GLY A 180 14.92 9.06 19.87
C GLY A 180 16.22 8.33 20.24
N THR A 181 16.48 7.18 19.63
CA THR A 181 17.76 6.43 19.76
C THR A 181 18.59 6.40 18.47
N GLY A 182 18.07 6.95 17.36
CA GLY A 182 18.74 6.97 16.06
C GLY A 182 19.15 8.37 15.58
N ASP A 183 19.71 8.41 14.36
CA ASP A 183 19.95 9.65 13.63
C ASP A 183 18.61 10.26 13.19
N ALA A 184 18.36 11.52 13.53
CA ALA A 184 17.13 12.21 13.17
C ALA A 184 17.39 13.69 12.94
N SER A 185 16.73 14.29 11.96
CA SER A 185 16.85 15.71 11.69
C SER A 185 15.49 16.37 11.47
N VAL A 186 15.42 17.64 11.86
CA VAL A 186 14.30 18.54 11.61
C VAL A 186 14.82 19.68 10.76
N ARG A 187 14.20 19.91 9.62
CA ARG A 187 14.48 21.06 8.74
C ARG A 187 13.23 21.90 8.59
N TYR A 188 13.36 23.21 8.70
CA TYR A 188 12.32 24.17 8.41
C TYR A 188 12.75 25.09 7.28
N ASP A 189 11.92 25.24 6.26
CA ASP A 189 12.20 26.04 5.06
C ASP A 189 11.44 27.38 5.01
N GLY A 190 10.71 27.74 6.07
CA GLY A 190 9.83 28.91 6.10
C GLY A 190 8.35 28.57 5.93
N THR A 191 8.03 27.35 5.50
CA THR A 191 6.64 26.87 5.32
C THR A 191 6.41 25.47 5.86
N THR A 192 7.39 24.58 5.70
CA THR A 192 7.27 23.15 5.96
C THR A 192 8.35 22.73 6.96
N VAL A 193 7.95 22.00 7.98
CA VAL A 193 8.84 21.29 8.90
C VAL A 193 8.97 19.86 8.41
N THR A 194 10.15 19.49 7.91
CA THR A 194 10.46 18.14 7.45
C THR A 194 11.22 17.38 8.53
N LEU A 195 10.68 16.24 8.95
CA LEU A 195 11.29 15.32 9.92
C LEU A 195 11.87 14.13 9.17
N THR A 196 13.16 13.85 9.29
CA THR A 196 13.80 12.69 8.65
C THR A 196 14.64 11.91 9.64
N GLY A 197 14.89 10.63 9.34
CA GLY A 197 15.76 9.77 10.14
C GLY A 197 15.06 8.57 10.77
N LYS A 198 15.71 7.93 11.73
CA LYS A 198 15.28 6.65 12.33
C LYS A 198 14.83 6.86 13.78
N VAL A 199 13.64 6.38 14.08
CA VAL A 199 13.06 6.37 15.44
C VAL A 199 12.74 4.94 15.87
N PRO A 200 12.83 4.60 17.16
CA PRO A 200 12.72 3.23 17.64
C PRO A 200 11.33 2.61 17.41
N ASP A 201 10.27 3.41 17.51
CA ASP A 201 8.89 2.94 17.43
C ASP A 201 7.94 4.05 16.96
N GLN A 202 6.69 3.65 16.68
CA GLN A 202 5.63 4.55 16.20
C GLN A 202 5.17 5.56 17.26
N ALA A 203 5.29 5.23 18.56
CA ALA A 203 4.92 6.16 19.62
C ALA A 203 5.91 7.33 19.70
N THR A 204 7.19 7.04 19.54
CA THR A 204 8.26 8.02 19.44
C THR A 204 8.10 8.87 18.19
N LYS A 205 7.81 8.25 17.04
CA LYS A 205 7.47 8.97 15.79
C LYS A 205 6.36 9.99 16.01
N ALA A 206 5.24 9.57 16.59
CA ALA A 206 4.09 10.45 16.85
C ALA A 206 4.42 11.57 17.86
N THR A 207 5.25 11.28 18.86
CA THR A 207 5.68 12.27 19.85
C THR A 207 6.54 13.37 19.21
N VAL A 208 7.50 12.99 18.37
CA VAL A 208 8.36 13.92 17.64
C VAL A 208 7.54 14.78 16.69
N ALA A 209 6.62 14.18 15.93
CA ALA A 209 5.74 14.92 15.02
C ALA A 209 4.87 15.96 15.74
N ARG A 210 4.31 15.62 16.90
CA ARG A 210 3.52 16.55 17.73
C ARG A 210 4.37 17.68 18.30
N ALA A 211 5.58 17.36 18.76
CA ALA A 211 6.50 18.37 19.28
C ALA A 211 6.93 19.35 18.17
N ALA A 212 7.20 18.85 16.97
CA ALA A 212 7.52 19.67 15.80
C ALA A 212 6.36 20.61 15.40
N ALA A 213 5.12 20.09 15.36
CA ALA A 213 3.93 20.89 15.08
C ALA A 213 3.70 21.99 16.13
N LYS A 214 4.03 21.73 17.39
CA LYS A 214 3.93 22.72 18.48
C LYS A 214 5.03 23.77 18.42
N ALA A 215 6.23 23.40 18.02
CA ALA A 215 7.40 24.29 17.95
C ALA A 215 7.28 25.35 16.85
N VAL A 216 6.60 25.02 15.74
CA VAL A 216 6.37 25.94 14.62
C VAL A 216 4.87 25.98 14.28
N PRO A 217 4.07 26.80 14.98
CA PRO A 217 2.65 26.95 14.71
C PRO A 217 2.39 27.42 13.27
N GLY A 218 1.52 26.74 12.53
CA GLY A 218 1.14 27.10 11.16
C GLY A 218 2.01 26.48 10.06
N ALA A 219 3.11 25.81 10.40
CA ALA A 219 3.90 25.09 9.42
C ALA A 219 3.30 23.72 9.07
N VAL A 220 3.47 23.30 7.81
CA VAL A 220 3.10 21.95 7.37
C VAL A 220 4.15 20.96 7.88
N VAL A 221 3.74 19.92 8.60
CA VAL A 221 4.68 18.89 9.10
C VAL A 221 4.77 17.73 8.11
N ALA A 222 5.91 17.61 7.44
CA ALA A 222 6.26 16.48 6.58
C ALA A 222 7.03 15.43 7.39
N ASP A 223 6.31 14.44 7.91
CA ASP A 223 6.88 13.35 8.72
C ASP A 223 7.43 12.20 7.84
N GLN A 224 8.74 12.21 7.64
CA GLN A 224 9.50 11.17 6.92
C GLN A 224 10.35 10.31 7.87
N LEU A 225 9.99 10.23 9.16
CA LEU A 225 10.68 9.37 10.11
C LEU A 225 10.40 7.89 9.81
N GLN A 226 11.45 7.08 9.89
CA GLN A 226 11.40 5.64 9.67
C GLN A 226 11.45 4.91 11.01
N THR A 227 10.54 3.96 11.21
CA THR A 227 10.66 2.97 12.29
C THR A 227 11.29 1.70 11.75
N PRO A 228 12.09 0.96 12.55
CA PRO A 228 12.53 -0.37 12.15
C PRO A 228 11.31 -1.21 11.78
N ALA A 229 11.39 -1.90 10.63
CA ALA A 229 10.36 -2.85 10.24
C ALA A 229 10.28 -3.94 11.32
N PRO A 230 9.08 -4.39 11.71
CA PRO A 230 8.96 -5.52 12.63
C PRO A 230 9.72 -6.72 12.02
N PRO A 231 10.53 -7.44 12.81
CA PRO A 231 11.31 -8.55 12.29
C PRO A 231 10.37 -9.58 11.66
N LYS A 232 10.65 -9.97 10.41
CA LYS A 232 9.93 -11.07 9.75
C LYS A 232 10.16 -12.33 10.61
N PRO A 233 9.12 -13.06 11.03
CA PRO A 233 9.32 -14.24 11.85
C PRO A 233 10.14 -15.25 11.04
N GLU A 234 11.35 -15.57 11.52
CA GLU A 234 12.15 -16.64 10.97
C GLU A 234 11.38 -17.96 11.10
N ILE A 235 11.39 -18.77 10.04
CA ILE A 235 10.70 -20.07 10.03
C ILE A 235 11.41 -20.98 11.04
N SER A 236 10.76 -21.20 12.19
CA SER A 236 11.27 -22.05 13.26
C SER A 236 11.52 -23.47 12.75
N GLU A 237 12.44 -24.20 13.39
CA GLU A 237 12.68 -25.62 13.09
C GLU A 237 11.39 -26.46 13.18
N ALA A 238 10.52 -26.13 14.13
CA ALA A 238 9.19 -26.72 14.24
C ALA A 238 8.36 -26.54 12.96
N CYS A 239 8.46 -25.39 12.29
CA CYS A 239 7.83 -25.19 11.00
C CYS A 239 8.49 -25.99 9.87
N ARG A 240 9.81 -26.19 9.90
CA ARG A 240 10.53 -26.97 8.87
C ARG A 240 10.06 -28.43 8.82
N THR A 241 9.84 -29.04 9.97
CA THR A 241 9.38 -30.45 10.08
C THR A 241 7.86 -30.60 10.12
N PHE A 242 7.11 -29.50 9.98
CA PHE A 242 5.66 -29.48 10.19
C PHE A 242 4.91 -30.44 9.26
N GLN A 243 5.27 -30.49 7.97
CA GLN A 243 4.61 -31.36 7.00
C GLN A 243 4.75 -32.85 7.38
N SER A 244 5.94 -33.28 7.79
CA SER A 244 6.18 -34.66 8.23
C SER A 244 5.38 -34.99 9.48
N ARG A 245 5.40 -34.11 10.49
CA ARG A 245 4.62 -34.29 11.72
C ARG A 245 3.11 -34.32 11.46
N LEU A 246 2.61 -33.50 10.54
CA LEU A 246 1.19 -33.50 10.14
C LEU A 246 0.81 -34.80 9.41
N SER A 247 1.69 -35.31 8.55
CA SER A 247 1.48 -36.55 7.82
C SER A 247 1.49 -37.77 8.73
N GLU A 248 2.31 -37.77 9.77
CA GLU A 248 2.32 -38.82 10.80
C GLU A 248 1.07 -38.73 11.69
N PHE A 249 0.73 -37.52 12.14
CA PHE A 249 -0.46 -37.25 12.94
C PHE A 249 -1.74 -37.75 12.26
N THR A 250 -1.93 -37.45 10.97
CA THR A 250 -3.12 -37.85 10.21
C THR A 250 -3.26 -39.36 10.03
N ARG A 251 -2.16 -40.12 10.06
CA ARG A 251 -2.18 -41.60 10.05
C ARG A 251 -2.55 -42.17 11.42
N GLN A 252 -2.04 -41.57 12.49
CA GLN A 252 -2.27 -42.04 13.85
C GLN A 252 -3.65 -41.67 14.41
N TYR A 253 -4.17 -40.50 14.01
CA TYR A 253 -5.41 -39.92 14.55
C TYR A 253 -6.38 -39.56 13.42
N PRO A 254 -7.06 -40.57 12.82
CA PRO A 254 -7.99 -40.32 11.72
C PRO A 254 -9.20 -39.49 12.18
N ILE A 255 -9.55 -38.47 11.38
CA ILE A 255 -10.70 -37.60 11.63
C ILE A 255 -11.88 -38.16 10.82
N ASN A 256 -12.64 -39.07 11.41
CA ASN A 256 -13.74 -39.78 10.74
C ASN A 256 -15.11 -39.25 11.13
N PHE A 257 -16.13 -39.58 10.32
CA PHE A 257 -17.52 -39.19 10.55
C PHE A 257 -18.48 -40.38 10.47
N LEU A 258 -19.57 -40.28 11.23
CA LEU A 258 -20.70 -41.19 11.08
C LEU A 258 -21.37 -40.99 9.72
N SER A 259 -22.05 -42.04 9.24
CA SER A 259 -22.74 -42.00 7.95
C SER A 259 -23.76 -40.86 7.91
N GLY A 260 -23.79 -40.10 6.82
CA GLY A 260 -24.71 -38.98 6.61
C GLY A 260 -24.49 -37.74 7.50
N THR A 261 -23.53 -37.76 8.44
CA THR A 261 -23.32 -36.63 9.38
C THR A 261 -22.09 -35.79 9.04
N SER A 262 -22.12 -34.53 9.49
CA SER A 262 -20.98 -33.61 9.48
C SER A 262 -20.61 -33.11 10.88
N ILE A 263 -21.00 -33.85 11.92
CA ILE A 263 -20.80 -33.47 13.31
C ILE A 263 -19.47 -34.05 13.80
N VAL A 264 -18.60 -33.19 14.35
CA VAL A 264 -17.42 -33.61 15.11
C VAL A 264 -17.91 -34.15 16.46
N ASN A 265 -18.10 -35.47 16.53
CA ASN A 265 -18.60 -36.15 17.72
C ASN A 265 -17.49 -36.41 18.76
N ASP A 266 -17.84 -37.00 19.90
CA ASP A 266 -16.90 -37.26 20.99
C ASP A 266 -15.76 -38.23 20.62
N ALA A 267 -15.98 -39.12 19.66
CA ALA A 267 -14.92 -40.01 19.16
C ALA A 267 -13.88 -39.26 18.32
N THR A 268 -14.31 -38.27 17.53
CA THR A 268 -13.43 -37.52 16.61
C THR A 268 -12.83 -36.27 17.24
N LYS A 269 -13.49 -35.71 18.25
CA LYS A 269 -13.08 -34.46 18.93
C LYS A 269 -11.64 -34.50 19.48
N PRO A 270 -11.14 -35.59 20.10
CA PRO A 270 -9.75 -35.66 20.57
C PRO A 270 -8.73 -35.46 19.44
N ALA A 271 -8.96 -36.05 18.26
CA ALA A 271 -8.10 -35.87 17.10
C ALA A 271 -8.08 -34.39 16.65
N VAL A 272 -9.24 -33.74 16.59
CA VAL A 272 -9.31 -32.31 16.21
C VAL A 272 -8.60 -31.41 17.23
N VAL A 273 -8.66 -31.75 18.52
CA VAL A 273 -7.91 -31.03 19.58
C VAL A 273 -6.39 -31.16 19.39
N GLN A 274 -5.90 -32.37 19.13
CA GLN A 274 -4.47 -32.58 18.88
C GLN A 274 -4.01 -31.91 17.57
N ALA A 275 -4.84 -31.93 16.52
CA ALA A 275 -4.58 -31.20 15.29
C ALA A 275 -4.41 -29.70 15.55
N ALA A 276 -5.25 -29.10 16.41
CA ALA A 276 -5.13 -27.68 16.78
C ALA A 276 -3.80 -27.40 17.51
N ALA A 277 -3.36 -28.28 18.41
CA ALA A 277 -2.07 -28.15 19.09
C ALA A 277 -0.91 -28.19 18.08
N LEU A 278 -0.95 -29.13 17.13
CA LEU A 278 0.06 -29.23 16.08
C LEU A 278 0.09 -27.98 15.20
N LEU A 279 -1.06 -27.49 14.73
CA LEU A 279 -1.20 -26.27 13.92
C LEU A 279 -0.70 -25.01 14.62
N LYS A 280 -0.83 -24.94 15.95
CA LYS A 280 -0.26 -23.85 16.76
C LYS A 280 1.26 -23.91 16.86
N SER A 281 1.87 -25.10 16.77
CA SER A 281 3.34 -25.24 16.80
C SER A 281 4.05 -24.63 15.59
N CYS A 282 3.33 -24.38 14.49
CA CYS A 282 3.86 -23.65 13.33
C CYS A 282 2.87 -22.56 12.88
N PRO A 283 2.93 -21.33 13.42
CA PRO A 283 2.01 -20.24 13.07
C PRO A 283 2.05 -19.80 11.60
N ALA A 284 3.16 -20.05 10.90
CA ALA A 284 3.33 -19.70 9.49
C ALA A 284 2.64 -20.68 8.52
N ALA A 285 2.36 -21.92 8.94
CA ALA A 285 1.77 -22.93 8.05
C ALA A 285 0.31 -22.61 7.74
N ARG A 286 -0.04 -22.71 6.45
CA ARG A 286 -1.41 -22.71 5.94
C ARG A 286 -1.81 -24.15 5.61
N VAL A 287 -3.04 -24.53 5.94
CA VAL A 287 -3.50 -25.91 5.83
C VAL A 287 -4.87 -25.97 5.16
N GLU A 288 -5.00 -26.90 4.22
CA GLU A 288 -6.27 -27.34 3.66
C GLU A 288 -6.86 -28.46 4.52
N ILE A 289 -8.16 -28.39 4.73
CA ILE A 289 -9.00 -29.36 5.40
C ILE A 289 -9.85 -29.99 4.30
N ALA A 290 -9.45 -31.18 3.84
CA ALA A 290 -10.05 -31.89 2.72
C ALA A 290 -11.08 -32.91 3.23
N GLY A 291 -12.36 -32.69 2.96
CA GLY A 291 -13.45 -33.59 3.35
C GLY A 291 -13.78 -34.62 2.28
N HIS A 292 -14.07 -35.85 2.70
CA HIS A 292 -14.42 -36.97 1.83
C HIS A 292 -15.66 -37.73 2.33
N THR A 293 -16.34 -38.44 1.43
CA THR A 293 -17.47 -39.34 1.72
C THR A 293 -17.20 -40.75 1.20
N ASP A 294 -18.03 -41.70 1.64
CA ASP A 294 -18.24 -42.98 0.96
C ASP A 294 -19.20 -42.79 -0.24
N ASP A 295 -19.51 -43.89 -0.92
CA ASP A 295 -20.33 -43.96 -2.15
C ASP A 295 -21.81 -44.28 -1.90
N LEU A 296 -22.26 -44.27 -0.64
CA LEU A 296 -23.67 -44.55 -0.31
C LEU A 296 -24.60 -43.39 -0.69
N GLY A 297 -24.06 -42.20 -0.92
CA GLY A 297 -24.81 -41.02 -1.36
C GLY A 297 -24.82 -40.86 -2.87
N SER A 298 -25.63 -39.93 -3.38
CA SER A 298 -25.47 -39.43 -4.75
C SER A 298 -24.34 -38.40 -4.79
N PRO A 299 -23.64 -38.21 -5.93
CA PRO A 299 -22.64 -37.14 -6.07
C PRO A 299 -23.15 -35.75 -5.67
N ALA A 300 -24.42 -35.45 -6.00
CA ALA A 300 -25.10 -34.20 -5.64
C ALA A 300 -25.29 -34.02 -4.12
N SER A 301 -25.31 -35.10 -3.35
CA SER A 301 -25.37 -35.08 -1.88
C SER A 301 -23.99 -35.25 -1.22
N SER A 302 -23.08 -36.00 -1.85
CA SER A 302 -21.75 -36.33 -1.34
C SER A 302 -20.85 -35.09 -1.28
N LEU A 303 -20.85 -34.26 -2.34
CA LEU A 303 -20.03 -33.05 -2.37
C LEU A 303 -20.43 -32.05 -1.26
N PRO A 304 -21.70 -31.60 -1.13
CA PRO A 304 -22.10 -30.72 -0.03
C PRO A 304 -21.87 -31.33 1.36
N LEU A 305 -22.01 -32.65 1.53
CA LEU A 305 -21.73 -33.30 2.81
C LEU A 305 -20.25 -33.22 3.17
N SER A 306 -19.37 -33.48 2.21
CA SER A 306 -17.92 -33.39 2.40
C SER A 306 -17.46 -31.96 2.72
N GLU A 307 -18.07 -30.95 2.09
CA GLU A 307 -17.82 -29.53 2.38
C GLU A 307 -18.25 -29.17 3.81
N ARG A 308 -19.44 -29.62 4.24
CA ARG A 308 -19.91 -29.41 5.61
C ARG A 308 -19.00 -30.07 6.64
N ARG A 309 -18.45 -31.25 6.35
CA ARG A 309 -17.46 -31.92 7.22
C ARG A 309 -16.19 -31.09 7.37
N ALA A 310 -15.61 -30.65 6.25
CA ALA A 310 -14.43 -29.79 6.25
C ALA A 310 -14.68 -28.48 7.01
N ALA A 311 -15.83 -27.85 6.79
CA ALA A 311 -16.25 -26.63 7.48
C ALA A 311 -16.43 -26.86 9.00
N ALA A 312 -17.01 -27.98 9.42
CA ALA A 312 -17.18 -28.31 10.83
C ALA A 312 -15.84 -28.51 11.55
N VAL A 313 -14.86 -29.16 10.91
CA VAL A 313 -13.49 -29.29 11.43
C VAL A 313 -12.83 -27.91 11.50
N LYS A 314 -12.91 -27.11 10.43
CA LYS A 314 -12.40 -25.73 10.42
C LYS A 314 -12.96 -24.90 11.57
N ALA A 315 -14.28 -24.89 11.74
CA ALA A 315 -14.94 -24.15 12.81
C ALA A 315 -14.47 -24.59 14.20
N THR A 316 -14.24 -25.90 14.37
CA THR A 316 -13.72 -26.45 15.64
C THR A 316 -12.28 -26.02 15.88
N LEU A 317 -11.41 -26.09 14.88
CA LEU A 317 -10.02 -25.62 14.98
C LEU A 317 -9.93 -24.12 15.29
N VAL A 318 -10.82 -23.31 14.70
CA VAL A 318 -10.92 -21.87 14.98
C VAL A 318 -11.33 -21.62 16.43
N ARG A 319 -12.35 -22.33 16.94
CA ARG A 319 -12.74 -22.25 18.37
C ARG A 319 -11.60 -22.66 19.30
N LEU A 320 -10.76 -23.57 18.87
CA LEU A 320 -9.56 -24.00 19.60
C LEU A 320 -8.39 -23.00 19.47
N GLY A 321 -8.54 -21.89 18.75
CA GLY A 321 -7.57 -20.80 18.67
C GLY A 321 -6.62 -20.86 17.46
N VAL A 322 -6.93 -21.63 16.42
CA VAL A 322 -6.20 -21.56 15.14
C VAL A 322 -6.76 -20.42 14.30
N PRO A 323 -5.95 -19.46 13.82
CA PRO A 323 -6.45 -18.34 13.01
C PRO A 323 -7.16 -18.81 11.72
N ALA A 324 -8.38 -18.33 11.49
CA ALA A 324 -9.22 -18.78 10.37
C ALA A 324 -8.58 -18.55 8.98
N GLY A 325 -7.78 -17.48 8.81
CA GLY A 325 -7.07 -17.17 7.56
C GLY A 325 -6.00 -18.19 7.17
N ARG A 326 -5.61 -19.08 8.10
CA ARG A 326 -4.64 -20.17 7.85
C ARG A 326 -5.30 -21.46 7.37
N LEU A 327 -6.63 -21.54 7.43
CA LEU A 327 -7.39 -22.76 7.18
C LEU A 327 -8.27 -22.62 5.94
N LEU A 328 -8.02 -23.44 4.93
CA LEU A 328 -8.91 -23.61 3.78
C LEU A 328 -9.73 -24.87 4.00
N ALA A 329 -11.05 -24.81 3.82
CA ALA A 329 -11.91 -25.99 3.92
C ALA A 329 -12.44 -26.30 2.52
N HIS A 330 -12.29 -27.55 2.07
CA HIS A 330 -12.76 -27.98 0.77
C HIS A 330 -13.33 -29.40 0.84
N GLY A 331 -14.46 -29.62 0.20
CA GLY A 331 -15.09 -30.94 0.07
C GLY A 331 -14.79 -31.55 -1.29
N TYR A 332 -14.48 -32.84 -1.29
CA TYR A 332 -14.16 -33.61 -2.48
C TYR A 332 -15.21 -34.68 -2.81
N GLY A 333 -16.28 -34.80 -2.00
CA GLY A 333 -17.26 -35.87 -2.14
C GLY A 333 -16.62 -37.26 -2.07
N GLU A 334 -17.07 -38.15 -2.94
CA GLU A 334 -16.65 -39.56 -3.02
C GLU A 334 -15.53 -39.82 -4.04
N THR A 335 -15.01 -38.78 -4.71
CA THR A 335 -14.13 -38.94 -5.89
C THR A 335 -12.71 -39.42 -5.58
N PHE A 336 -12.32 -39.46 -4.30
CA PHE A 336 -10.99 -39.89 -3.86
C PHE A 336 -11.07 -40.91 -2.69
N PRO A 337 -11.53 -42.14 -2.98
CA PRO A 337 -11.56 -43.21 -1.99
C PRO A 337 -10.12 -43.69 -1.66
N ILE A 338 -9.89 -44.05 -0.40
CA ILE A 338 -8.62 -44.64 0.08
C ILE A 338 -8.76 -46.13 0.42
N ALA A 339 -9.98 -46.64 0.43
CA ALA A 339 -10.30 -48.05 0.66
C ALA A 339 -11.52 -48.46 -0.19
N SER A 340 -11.72 -49.76 -0.38
CA SER A 340 -12.89 -50.28 -1.12
C SER A 340 -14.19 -49.89 -0.40
N ASN A 341 -15.14 -49.33 -1.15
CA ASN A 341 -16.48 -49.04 -0.65
C ASN A 341 -17.36 -50.28 -0.49
N ASP A 342 -16.92 -51.46 -0.94
CA ASP A 342 -17.70 -52.70 -0.82
C ASP A 342 -17.77 -53.17 0.64
N THR A 343 -16.77 -52.80 1.45
CA THR A 343 -16.67 -53.21 2.85
C THR A 343 -17.13 -52.11 3.81
N PRO A 344 -17.79 -52.44 4.94
CA PRO A 344 -18.12 -51.46 5.98
C PRO A 344 -16.89 -50.69 6.50
N GLN A 345 -15.76 -51.38 6.66
CA GLN A 345 -14.49 -50.80 7.11
C GLN A 345 -13.95 -49.80 6.10
N GLY A 346 -13.95 -50.12 4.81
CA GLY A 346 -13.47 -49.20 3.78
C GLY A 346 -14.38 -47.98 3.61
N ARG A 347 -15.71 -48.12 3.77
CA ARG A 347 -16.62 -46.97 3.83
C ARG A 347 -16.32 -46.06 5.02
N ILE A 348 -16.02 -46.61 6.20
CA ILE A 348 -15.60 -45.81 7.37
C ILE A 348 -14.32 -45.04 7.04
N ALA A 349 -13.32 -45.68 6.42
CA ALA A 349 -12.08 -45.03 6.02
C ALA A 349 -12.30 -43.92 4.99
N ASN A 350 -13.26 -44.07 4.07
CA ASN A 350 -13.56 -43.06 3.06
C ASN A 350 -14.30 -41.84 3.65
N ARG A 351 -15.09 -42.01 4.73
CA ARG A 351 -15.74 -40.90 5.46
C ARG A 351 -14.78 -40.17 6.41
N ARG A 352 -13.80 -39.49 5.83
CA ARG A 352 -12.69 -38.84 6.55
C ARG A 352 -12.55 -37.37 6.22
N VAL A 353 -11.76 -36.68 7.05
CA VAL A 353 -11.16 -35.39 6.75
C VAL A 353 -9.64 -35.52 6.84
N GLU A 354 -8.95 -35.01 5.82
CA GLU A 354 -7.49 -34.92 5.77
C GLU A 354 -7.03 -33.47 6.02
N LEU A 355 -5.81 -33.34 6.55
CA LEU A 355 -5.14 -32.05 6.71
C LEU A 355 -3.91 -32.01 5.81
N ARG A 356 -3.82 -31.03 4.91
CA ARG A 356 -2.74 -30.91 3.93
C ARG A 356 -2.08 -29.54 4.04
N VAL A 357 -0.75 -29.49 4.04
CA VAL A 357 -0.04 -28.20 4.01
C VAL A 357 -0.25 -27.56 2.64
N LEU A 358 -0.76 -26.33 2.63
CA LEU A 358 -0.78 -25.50 1.43
C LEU A 358 0.64 -24.97 1.24
N GLN A 359 1.35 -25.45 0.23
CA GLN A 359 2.64 -24.87 -0.13
C GLN A 359 2.41 -23.42 -0.56
N GLY A 360 2.99 -22.47 0.17
CA GLY A 360 3.11 -21.11 -0.34
C GLY A 360 4.17 -21.15 -1.43
N ASN A 361 3.86 -20.58 -2.60
CA ASN A 361 4.93 -20.21 -3.54
C ASN A 361 5.90 -19.32 -2.76
N SER A 362 7.08 -19.88 -2.53
CA SER A 362 8.19 -19.23 -1.80
C SER A 362 8.71 -18.05 -2.58
#